data_AF-A0A166D8S5-F1
#
_entry.id   AF-A0A166D8S5-F1
#
_cell.length_a   1.000
_cell.length_b   1.000
_cell.length_c   1.000
_cell.angle_alpha   90.00
_cell.angle_beta   90.00
_cell.angle_gamma   90.00
#
_symmetry.space_group_name_H-M   'P 1'
#
loop_
_entity.id
_entity.type
_entity.pdbx_description
1 polymer ?
#
loop_
_entity_poly.entity_id
_entity_poly.type
_entity_poly.pdbx_seq_one_letter_code
_entity_poly.pdbx_strand_id
1 'polypeptide(L)'
;MAGISGAAQCSPAWLAHSSWLEKPLSLGANDPKSTYDQLPHVTWCPTGPLTQLPLHAAGIYDEGSGPRIYNCVVSSYTPSLSALTRSIDAVAKQRHVNPSVLVVTQPNTPGMPPLPGTTVEGERLRQVLSQAQIAHSAFNGKQASTTAVRAALDDHPWLHLACHGSQDITDPMKSAFALYDGPLSLTDLMATTANNAELAFLSACQTAVGDEKIPEESMHLAAGMLAVGYKGVIATMWSIRDDDAPLVVEAYYKKLLGLRASGTLGKGETGAAYALHDATKRLREEVGEKEFARWAPFVHFGV
;
A
#
# COMPACT_ATOMS: atom_id res chain seq x y z
N MET A 1 -6.60 33.16 -37.47
CA MET A 1 -6.94 34.26 -36.53
C MET A 1 -8.37 34.00 -36.08
N ALA A 2 -8.75 33.83 -34.82
CA ALA A 2 -8.16 33.89 -33.48
C ALA A 2 -8.71 32.65 -32.72
N GLY A 3 -8.03 32.00 -31.78
CA GLY A 3 -7.44 32.54 -30.57
C GLY A 3 -8.47 32.48 -29.42
N ILE A 4 -8.59 31.35 -28.73
CA ILE A 4 -9.20 31.28 -27.39
C ILE A 4 -8.33 30.36 -26.53
N SER A 5 -7.48 31.00 -25.73
CA SER A 5 -6.79 30.43 -24.59
C SER A 5 -7.76 30.30 -23.42
N GLY A 6 -7.72 29.17 -22.72
CA GLY A 6 -8.46 28.96 -21.47
C GLY A 6 -7.98 27.70 -20.78
N ALA A 7 -6.73 27.70 -20.31
CA ALA A 7 -6.21 26.66 -19.44
C ALA A 7 -6.92 26.76 -18.07
N ALA A 8 -7.80 25.81 -17.78
CA ALA A 8 -8.32 25.62 -16.43
C ALA A 8 -7.30 24.81 -15.64
N GLN A 9 -6.54 25.50 -14.78
CA GLN A 9 -5.72 24.88 -13.73
C GLN A 9 -6.64 24.28 -12.67
N CYS A 10 -6.78 22.96 -12.63
CA CYS A 10 -7.41 22.26 -11.50
C CYS A 10 -6.39 22.13 -10.36
N SER A 11 -6.54 23.01 -9.37
CA SER A 11 -5.84 22.98 -8.07
C SER A 11 -6.60 22.07 -7.08
N PRO A 12 -5.92 21.30 -6.21
CA PRO A 12 -6.57 20.47 -5.20
C PRO A 12 -7.09 21.31 -4.02
N ALA A 13 -8.13 22.12 -4.23
CA ALA A 13 -8.69 23.03 -3.23
C ALA A 13 -9.57 22.33 -2.17
N TRP A 14 -9.92 21.06 -2.33
CA TRP A 14 -10.86 20.35 -1.46
C TRP A 14 -10.24 19.72 -0.20
N LEU A 15 -8.90 19.72 -0.08
CA LEU A 15 -8.21 19.21 1.12
C LEU A 15 -8.28 20.18 2.31
N ALA A 16 -8.74 21.42 2.11
CA ALA A 16 -8.60 22.50 3.10
C ALA A 16 -9.75 22.63 4.10
N HIS A 17 -10.96 22.12 3.81
CA HIS A 17 -12.14 22.42 4.63
C HIS A 17 -12.90 21.16 5.06
N SER A 18 -12.44 20.57 6.18
CA SER A 18 -13.15 19.50 6.89
C SER A 18 -13.46 19.92 8.33
N SER A 19 -14.56 20.64 8.54
CA SER A 19 -15.04 21.06 9.88
C SER A 19 -15.60 19.91 10.74
N TRP A 20 -15.50 18.65 10.29
CA TRP A 20 -16.00 17.46 10.99
C TRP A 20 -14.98 16.81 11.93
N LEU A 21 -13.77 17.37 12.03
CA LEU A 21 -12.66 16.82 12.81
C LEU A 21 -12.53 17.33 14.26
N GLU A 22 -13.50 18.09 14.77
CA GLU A 22 -13.36 18.66 16.12
C GLU A 22 -13.43 17.63 17.27
N LYS A 23 -13.85 16.38 17.03
CA LYS A 23 -13.93 15.32 18.07
C LYS A 23 -13.68 13.86 17.64
N PRO A 24 -12.48 13.47 17.16
CA PRO A 24 -12.08 12.05 17.25
C PRO A 24 -10.98 11.73 18.27
N LEU A 25 -10.40 12.71 18.98
CA LEU A 25 -9.13 12.52 19.70
C LEU A 25 -9.21 11.96 21.14
N SER A 26 -10.36 11.51 21.63
CA SER A 26 -10.47 10.89 22.97
C SER A 26 -10.41 9.35 22.99
N LEU A 27 -10.23 8.69 21.83
CA LEU A 27 -10.27 7.21 21.74
C LEU A 27 -8.94 6.47 21.97
N GLY A 28 -7.85 7.17 22.32
CA GLY A 28 -6.54 6.52 22.55
C GLY A 28 -5.79 6.91 23.83
N ALA A 29 -6.31 7.85 24.63
CA ALA A 29 -5.52 8.47 25.70
C ALA A 29 -5.51 7.71 27.04
N ASN A 30 -6.20 6.56 27.17
CA ASN A 30 -6.39 5.89 28.46
C ASN A 30 -6.27 4.35 28.37
N ASP A 31 -5.25 3.81 27.69
CA ASP A 31 -4.81 2.44 27.99
C ASP A 31 -3.62 2.50 28.97
N PRO A 32 -3.81 2.14 30.26
CA PRO A 32 -2.74 2.16 31.26
C PRO A 32 -1.62 1.14 31.00
N LYS A 33 -1.65 0.38 29.88
CA LYS A 33 -0.57 -0.51 29.44
C LYS A 33 0.29 0.03 28.29
N SER A 34 0.01 1.21 27.73
CA SER A 34 0.83 1.73 26.62
C SER A 34 2.21 2.17 27.10
N THR A 35 3.25 1.46 26.71
CA THR A 35 4.63 1.92 26.83
C THR A 35 4.82 3.09 25.84
N TYR A 36 4.86 4.31 26.38
CA TYR A 36 4.94 5.56 25.62
C TYR A 36 6.23 5.67 24.79
N ASP A 37 6.18 5.27 23.52
CA ASP A 37 7.12 5.72 22.48
C ASP A 37 6.58 5.58 21.03
N GLN A 38 5.40 4.97 20.84
CA GLN A 38 4.78 4.80 19.52
C GLN A 38 3.38 5.44 19.45
N LEU A 39 3.05 6.05 18.31
CA LEU A 39 1.72 6.60 18.04
C LEU A 39 0.66 5.48 18.09
N PRO A 40 -0.57 5.77 18.58
CA PRO A 40 -1.66 4.80 18.56
C PRO A 40 -2.02 4.37 17.13
N HIS A 41 -2.38 3.10 16.96
CA HIS A 41 -2.79 2.51 15.67
C HIS A 41 -4.32 2.52 15.54
N VAL A 42 -4.83 3.17 14.50
CA VAL A 42 -6.26 3.24 14.15
C VAL A 42 -6.51 2.47 12.86
N THR A 43 -7.52 1.59 12.87
CA THR A 43 -8.02 0.94 11.64
C THR A 43 -9.34 1.57 11.23
N TRP A 44 -9.35 2.27 10.10
CA TRP A 44 -10.50 2.92 9.51
C TRP A 44 -11.36 1.90 8.74
N CYS A 45 -12.67 1.85 9.00
CA CYS A 45 -13.64 1.08 8.23
C CYS A 45 -14.64 2.03 7.54
N PRO A 46 -14.19 2.86 6.57
CA PRO A 46 -15.05 3.85 5.92
C PRO A 46 -16.12 3.20 5.05
N THR A 47 -17.23 3.92 4.83
CA THR A 47 -18.32 3.50 3.95
C THR A 47 -18.71 4.62 2.99
N GLY A 48 -19.28 4.26 1.84
CA GLY A 48 -19.71 5.23 0.84
C GLY A 48 -18.55 6.10 0.32
N PRO A 49 -18.79 7.40 0.06
CA PRO A 49 -17.77 8.31 -0.47
C PRO A 49 -16.52 8.48 0.41
N LEU A 50 -16.62 8.22 1.72
CA LEU A 50 -15.46 8.33 2.63
C LEU A 50 -14.34 7.33 2.30
N THR A 51 -14.66 6.27 1.56
CA THR A 51 -13.69 5.28 1.12
C THR A 51 -12.64 5.84 0.14
N GLN A 52 -12.95 6.96 -0.52
CA GLN A 52 -12.07 7.63 -1.47
C GLN A 52 -11.16 8.68 -0.83
N LEU A 53 -11.39 9.00 0.45
CA LEU A 53 -10.63 10.05 1.12
C LEU A 53 -9.39 9.48 1.82
N PRO A 54 -8.22 10.12 1.68
CA PRO A 54 -7.03 9.73 2.41
C PRO A 54 -7.14 10.19 3.87
N LEU A 55 -7.99 9.52 4.67
CA LEU A 55 -8.23 9.83 6.08
C LEU A 55 -6.94 9.96 6.91
N HIS A 56 -5.92 9.14 6.59
CA HIS A 56 -4.60 9.21 7.21
C HIS A 56 -3.86 10.54 6.94
N ALA A 57 -4.21 11.24 5.86
CA ALA A 57 -3.69 12.54 5.46
C ALA A 57 -4.66 13.71 5.79
N ALA A 58 -5.77 13.47 6.48
CA ALA A 58 -6.68 14.56 6.84
C ALA A 58 -6.00 15.55 7.82
N GLY A 59 -6.28 16.84 7.65
CA GLY A 59 -5.69 17.89 8.48
C GLY A 59 -6.07 19.30 8.03
N ILE A 60 -5.65 20.29 8.82
CA ILE A 60 -5.79 21.72 8.50
C ILE A 60 -4.42 22.23 8.06
N TYR A 61 -4.23 22.37 6.74
CA TYR A 61 -2.92 22.66 6.13
C TYR A 61 -2.67 24.15 5.87
N ASP A 62 -3.71 24.98 5.96
CA ASP A 62 -3.58 26.44 5.85
C ASP A 62 -2.88 27.05 7.08
N GLU A 63 -2.87 26.32 8.19
CA GLU A 63 -2.18 26.70 9.43
C GLU A 63 -0.87 25.92 9.55
N GLY A 64 0.26 26.63 9.71
CA GLY A 64 1.58 26.01 9.86
C GLY A 64 1.60 24.92 10.96
N SER A 65 0.88 25.12 12.06
CA SER A 65 0.75 24.18 13.18
C SER A 65 -0.64 23.53 13.31
N GLY A 66 -1.48 23.56 12.26
CA GLY A 66 -2.78 22.90 12.29
C GLY A 66 -2.67 21.40 12.59
N PRO A 67 -3.75 20.74 13.07
CA PRO A 67 -3.74 19.31 13.32
C PRO A 67 -3.59 18.53 12.01
N ARG A 68 -2.76 17.49 12.02
CA ARG A 68 -2.67 16.48 10.95
C ARG A 68 -2.81 15.10 11.55
N ILE A 69 -3.67 14.27 10.98
CA ILE A 69 -3.93 12.91 11.47
C ILE A 69 -2.64 12.09 11.54
N TYR A 70 -1.75 12.22 10.54
CA TYR A 70 -0.47 11.54 10.53
C TYR A 70 0.50 11.97 11.66
N ASN A 71 0.24 13.04 12.41
CA ASN A 71 1.05 13.37 13.60
C ASN A 71 0.50 12.72 14.88
N CYS A 72 -0.71 12.17 14.82
CA CYS A 72 -1.45 11.70 15.98
C CYS A 72 -1.62 10.18 15.99
N VAL A 73 -1.75 9.55 14.81
CA VAL A 73 -2.05 8.11 14.70
C VAL A 73 -1.29 7.47 13.55
N VAL A 74 -1.03 6.17 13.69
CA VAL A 74 -0.73 5.28 12.56
C VAL A 74 -2.05 4.75 12.01
N SER A 75 -2.21 4.72 10.69
CA SER A 75 -3.48 4.38 10.04
C SER A 75 -3.40 3.07 9.25
N SER A 76 -4.38 2.20 9.48
CA SER A 76 -4.78 1.10 8.60
C SER A 76 -6.19 1.34 8.07
N TYR A 77 -6.57 0.64 7.01
CA TYR A 77 -7.92 0.58 6.48
C TYR A 77 -8.44 -0.87 6.52
N THR A 78 -9.75 -1.03 6.53
CA THR A 78 -10.39 -2.32 6.30
C THR A 78 -11.66 -2.14 5.46
N PRO A 79 -11.92 -3.02 4.47
CA PRO A 79 -13.14 -2.93 3.67
C PRO A 79 -14.39 -3.36 4.45
N SER A 80 -14.22 -4.14 5.53
CA SER A 80 -15.31 -4.55 6.42
C SER A 80 -14.79 -5.00 7.77
N LEU A 81 -15.66 -5.03 8.78
CA LEU A 81 -15.30 -5.60 10.09
C LEU A 81 -14.97 -7.10 9.98
N SER A 82 -15.66 -7.84 9.12
CA SER A 82 -15.38 -9.26 8.90
C SER A 82 -14.00 -9.52 8.30
N ALA A 83 -13.54 -8.66 7.37
CA ALA A 83 -12.18 -8.73 6.83
C ALA A 83 -11.13 -8.45 7.92
N LEU A 84 -11.39 -7.48 8.80
CA LEU A 84 -10.51 -7.17 9.92
C LEU A 84 -10.44 -8.32 10.93
N THR A 85 -11.57 -8.85 11.38
CA THR A 85 -11.60 -9.98 12.33
C THR A 85 -10.86 -11.21 11.77
N ARG A 86 -11.07 -11.53 10.48
CA ARG A 86 -10.36 -12.62 9.82
C ARG A 86 -8.84 -12.42 9.84
N SER A 87 -8.39 -11.20 9.59
CA SER A 87 -6.96 -10.87 9.56
C SER A 87 -6.34 -10.95 10.96
N ILE A 88 -7.04 -10.44 11.99
CA ILE A 88 -6.64 -10.56 13.40
C ILE A 88 -6.52 -12.03 13.82
N ASP A 89 -7.55 -12.83 13.53
CA ASP A 89 -7.57 -14.26 13.87
C ASP A 89 -6.46 -15.03 13.16
N ALA A 90 -6.16 -14.66 11.91
CA ALA A 90 -5.11 -15.28 11.12
C ALA A 90 -3.72 -14.97 11.68
N VAL A 91 -3.44 -13.71 12.06
CA VAL A 91 -2.17 -13.33 12.70
C VAL A 91 -2.03 -14.02 14.05
N ALA A 92 -3.09 -14.10 14.86
CA ALA A 92 -3.06 -14.74 16.18
C ALA A 92 -2.70 -16.23 16.13
N LYS A 93 -3.00 -16.90 15.00
CA LYS A 93 -2.70 -18.32 14.75
C LYS A 93 -1.34 -18.54 14.09
N GLN A 94 -0.74 -17.49 13.53
CA GLN A 94 0.48 -17.61 12.76
C GLN A 94 1.68 -17.76 13.69
N ARG A 95 2.55 -18.74 13.38
CA ARG A 95 3.88 -18.81 14.00
C ARG A 95 4.76 -17.79 13.27
N HIS A 96 5.54 -17.00 14.01
CA HIS A 96 6.55 -16.14 13.41
C HIS A 96 7.60 -17.01 12.70
N VAL A 97 7.44 -17.18 11.40
CA VAL A 97 8.44 -17.77 10.51
C VAL A 97 9.26 -16.63 9.94
N ASN A 98 10.57 -16.85 9.73
CA ASN A 98 11.38 -15.89 8.98
C ASN A 98 10.71 -15.64 7.63
N PRO A 99 10.41 -14.39 7.26
CA PRO A 99 9.69 -14.11 6.03
C PRO A 99 10.56 -14.51 4.83
N SER A 100 9.90 -15.01 3.79
CA SER A 100 10.48 -15.19 2.46
C SER A 100 9.69 -14.31 1.50
N VAL A 101 10.38 -13.59 0.62
CA VAL A 101 9.76 -12.55 -0.23
C VAL A 101 9.82 -12.93 -1.70
N LEU A 102 8.68 -12.93 -2.38
CA LEU A 102 8.62 -12.97 -3.84
C LEU A 102 8.58 -11.53 -4.37
N VAL A 103 9.61 -11.12 -5.10
CA VAL A 103 9.72 -9.80 -5.72
C VAL A 103 9.41 -9.93 -7.21
N VAL A 104 8.32 -9.32 -7.65
CA VAL A 104 7.88 -9.35 -9.05
C VAL A 104 7.89 -7.93 -9.59
N THR A 105 8.65 -7.71 -10.67
CA THR A 105 8.83 -6.41 -11.31
C THR A 105 8.54 -6.53 -12.80
N GLN A 106 7.74 -5.60 -13.33
CA GLN A 106 7.39 -5.57 -14.75
C GLN A 106 7.57 -4.16 -15.33
N PRO A 107 8.79 -3.80 -15.77
CA PRO A 107 9.07 -2.48 -16.33
C PRO A 107 8.54 -2.28 -17.75
N ASN A 108 8.30 -3.37 -18.51
CA ASN A 108 7.96 -3.31 -19.93
C ASN A 108 6.86 -4.32 -20.28
N THR A 109 5.67 -4.16 -19.70
CA THR A 109 4.50 -4.97 -20.06
C THR A 109 4.14 -4.74 -21.54
N PRO A 110 3.98 -5.80 -22.35
CA PRO A 110 3.53 -5.66 -23.72
C PRO A 110 2.21 -4.89 -23.83
N GLY A 111 2.17 -3.83 -24.64
CA GLY A 111 0.96 -3.04 -24.89
C GLY A 111 0.64 -1.98 -23.83
N MET A 112 1.50 -1.76 -22.82
CA MET A 112 1.30 -0.73 -21.79
C MET A 112 2.48 0.25 -21.72
N PRO A 113 2.29 1.45 -21.14
CA PRO A 113 3.39 2.39 -20.92
C PRO A 113 4.52 1.78 -20.07
N PRO A 114 5.79 2.13 -20.32
CA PRO A 114 6.91 1.62 -19.53
C PRO A 114 6.90 2.17 -18.10
N LEU A 115 7.34 1.35 -17.14
CA LEU A 115 7.54 1.69 -15.72
C LEU A 115 8.99 1.40 -15.31
N PRO A 116 9.98 2.14 -15.84
CA PRO A 116 11.39 1.85 -15.59
C PRO A 116 11.79 1.89 -14.11
N GLY A 117 11.11 2.68 -13.29
CA GLY A 117 11.28 2.78 -11.84
C GLY A 117 11.02 1.46 -11.12
N THR A 118 10.17 0.57 -11.64
CA THR A 118 9.97 -0.78 -11.08
C THR A 118 11.25 -1.62 -11.06
N THR A 119 12.18 -1.39 -12.00
CA THR A 119 13.49 -2.07 -11.99
C THR A 119 14.32 -1.56 -10.81
N VAL A 120 14.37 -0.24 -10.61
CA VAL A 120 15.09 0.39 -9.49
C VAL A 120 14.48 -0.01 -8.15
N GLU A 121 13.15 -0.06 -8.07
CA GLU A 121 12.41 -0.51 -6.90
C GLU A 121 12.78 -1.95 -6.51
N GLY A 122 12.72 -2.88 -7.47
CA GLY A 122 13.10 -4.28 -7.24
C GLY A 122 14.56 -4.45 -6.84
N GLU A 123 15.48 -3.70 -7.45
CA GLU A 123 16.90 -3.72 -7.10
C GLU A 123 17.14 -3.24 -5.66
N ARG A 124 16.55 -2.10 -5.27
CA ARG A 124 16.65 -1.57 -3.91
C ARG A 124 16.04 -2.52 -2.89
N LEU A 125 14.87 -3.09 -3.18
CA LEU A 125 14.24 -4.05 -2.30
C LEU A 125 15.13 -5.28 -2.10
N ARG A 126 15.65 -5.87 -3.17
CA ARG A 126 16.56 -7.03 -3.08
C ARG A 126 17.80 -6.70 -2.27
N GLN A 127 18.36 -5.50 -2.41
CA GLN A 127 19.49 -5.07 -1.60
C GLN A 127 19.15 -5.05 -0.10
N VAL A 128 17.98 -4.49 0.27
CA VAL A 128 17.50 -4.48 1.66
C VAL A 128 17.32 -5.90 2.19
N LEU A 129 16.70 -6.78 1.41
CA LEU A 129 16.45 -8.18 1.79
C LEU A 129 17.75 -8.96 1.96
N SER A 130 18.71 -8.82 1.05
CA SER A 130 20.04 -9.41 1.16
C SER A 130 20.80 -8.92 2.39
N GLN A 131 20.77 -7.62 2.67
CA GLN A 131 21.44 -7.06 3.86
C GLN A 131 20.85 -7.61 5.16
N ALA A 132 19.54 -7.80 5.21
CA ALA A 132 18.83 -8.37 6.35
C ALA A 132 18.82 -9.91 6.37
N GLN A 133 19.50 -10.59 5.42
CA GLN A 133 19.54 -12.05 5.28
C GLN A 133 18.14 -12.69 5.15
N ILE A 134 17.23 -11.98 4.48
CA ILE A 134 15.86 -12.44 4.20
C ILE A 134 15.86 -13.23 2.89
N ALA A 135 15.34 -14.46 2.94
CA ALA A 135 15.18 -15.30 1.76
C ALA A 135 14.25 -14.61 0.74
N HIS A 136 14.64 -14.62 -0.54
CA HIS A 136 13.81 -14.00 -1.57
C HIS A 136 14.06 -14.60 -2.96
N SER A 137 13.01 -14.56 -3.77
CA SER A 137 13.06 -14.84 -5.21
C SER A 137 12.69 -13.56 -5.95
N ALA A 138 13.27 -13.34 -7.13
CA ALA A 138 13.00 -12.14 -7.92
C ALA A 138 12.73 -12.48 -9.39
N PHE A 139 11.60 -12.01 -9.91
CA PHE A 139 11.21 -12.13 -11.29
C PHE A 139 11.09 -10.73 -11.90
N ASN A 140 11.89 -10.45 -12.92
CA ASN A 140 11.90 -9.18 -13.63
C ASN A 140 11.58 -9.36 -15.12
N GLY A 141 10.76 -8.46 -15.66
CA GLY A 141 10.46 -8.42 -17.09
C GLY A 141 9.88 -9.75 -17.57
N LYS A 142 10.58 -10.43 -18.49
CA LYS A 142 10.12 -11.71 -19.07
C LYS A 142 10.01 -12.85 -18.06
N GLN A 143 10.74 -12.78 -16.94
CA GLN A 143 10.66 -13.79 -15.88
C GLN A 143 9.41 -13.63 -15.04
N ALA A 144 8.82 -12.43 -14.99
CA ALA A 144 7.57 -12.14 -14.32
C ALA A 144 6.40 -12.60 -15.20
N SER A 145 6.27 -13.92 -15.38
CA SER A 145 5.15 -14.56 -16.07
C SER A 145 4.11 -15.06 -15.06
N THR A 146 2.85 -15.16 -15.49
CA THR A 146 1.74 -15.70 -14.69
C THR A 146 2.08 -17.08 -14.13
N THR A 147 2.64 -17.97 -14.96
CA THR A 147 3.02 -19.33 -14.56
C THR A 147 4.14 -19.32 -13.52
N ALA A 148 5.20 -18.53 -13.74
CA ALA A 148 6.34 -18.48 -12.82
C ALA A 148 5.96 -17.88 -11.47
N VAL A 149 5.19 -16.78 -11.48
CA VAL A 149 4.71 -16.13 -10.25
C VAL A 149 3.83 -17.10 -9.47
N ARG A 150 2.84 -17.73 -10.13
CA ARG A 150 1.94 -18.69 -9.48
C ARG A 150 2.70 -19.86 -8.85
N ALA A 151 3.70 -20.41 -9.55
CA ALA A 151 4.50 -21.51 -9.03
C ALA A 151 5.31 -21.14 -7.77
N ALA A 152 5.61 -19.86 -7.55
CA ALA A 152 6.42 -19.39 -6.42
C ALA A 152 5.59 -18.87 -5.23
N LEU A 153 4.30 -18.55 -5.41
CA LEU A 153 3.50 -17.88 -4.37
C LEU A 153 3.42 -18.65 -3.05
N ASP A 154 3.32 -19.98 -3.10
CA ASP A 154 3.19 -20.84 -1.91
C ASP A 154 4.45 -20.78 -1.01
N ASP A 155 5.62 -20.64 -1.62
CA ASP A 155 6.91 -20.61 -0.91
C ASP A 155 7.23 -19.25 -0.26
N HIS A 156 6.43 -18.22 -0.55
CA HIS A 156 6.71 -16.84 -0.17
C HIS A 156 5.53 -16.21 0.59
N PRO A 157 5.59 -16.15 1.94
CA PRO A 157 4.59 -15.45 2.76
C PRO A 157 4.41 -13.99 2.39
N TRP A 158 5.46 -13.37 1.83
CA TRP A 158 5.45 -11.97 1.42
C TRP A 158 5.53 -11.86 -0.10
N LEU A 159 4.65 -11.04 -0.67
CA LEU A 159 4.61 -10.74 -2.10
C LEU A 159 4.85 -9.25 -2.30
N HIS A 160 5.74 -8.92 -3.21
CA HIS A 160 5.94 -7.56 -3.68
C HIS A 160 5.70 -7.53 -5.20
N LEU A 161 4.74 -6.73 -5.64
CA LEU A 161 4.33 -6.58 -7.04
C LEU A 161 4.52 -5.14 -7.48
N ALA A 162 5.47 -4.91 -8.39
CA ALA A 162 5.72 -3.62 -9.03
C ALA A 162 5.44 -3.74 -10.53
N CYS A 163 4.21 -3.43 -10.92
CA CYS A 163 3.68 -3.63 -12.28
C CYS A 163 2.40 -2.81 -12.47
N HIS A 164 1.83 -2.80 -13.68
CA HIS A 164 0.50 -2.22 -13.88
C HIS A 164 -0.57 -3.08 -13.19
N GLY A 165 -1.52 -2.42 -12.54
CA GLY A 165 -2.77 -3.04 -12.10
C GLY A 165 -3.90 -2.75 -13.08
N SER A 166 -4.90 -3.63 -13.12
CA SER A 166 -6.16 -3.38 -13.83
C SER A 166 -7.31 -3.81 -12.95
N GLN A 167 -8.31 -2.95 -12.76
CA GLN A 167 -9.53 -3.31 -12.05
C GLN A 167 -10.71 -3.53 -12.99
N ASP A 168 -11.52 -4.55 -12.67
CA ASP A 168 -12.80 -4.78 -13.32
C ASP A 168 -13.92 -4.38 -12.35
N ILE A 169 -14.58 -3.28 -12.65
CA ILE A 169 -15.66 -2.70 -11.84
C ILE A 169 -16.89 -3.62 -11.82
N THR A 170 -17.09 -4.40 -12.88
CA THR A 170 -18.25 -5.29 -13.01
C THR A 170 -18.05 -6.61 -12.29
N ASP A 171 -16.84 -7.13 -12.34
CA ASP A 171 -16.44 -8.38 -11.71
C ASP A 171 -15.08 -8.20 -11.04
N PRO A 172 -15.05 -7.77 -9.76
CA PRO A 172 -13.81 -7.50 -9.04
C PRO A 172 -12.82 -8.66 -9.08
N MET A 173 -13.30 -9.91 -9.19
CA MET A 173 -12.47 -11.11 -9.26
C MET A 173 -11.63 -11.24 -10.54
N LYS A 174 -11.96 -10.46 -11.57
CA LYS A 174 -11.16 -10.32 -12.81
C LYS A 174 -10.12 -9.21 -12.73
N SER A 175 -10.13 -8.40 -11.66
CA SER A 175 -9.04 -7.46 -11.41
C SER A 175 -7.71 -8.23 -11.33
N ALA A 176 -6.66 -7.64 -11.89
CA ALA A 176 -5.43 -8.35 -12.19
C ALA A 176 -4.19 -7.47 -12.14
N PHE A 177 -3.03 -8.13 -12.09
CA PHE A 177 -1.72 -7.53 -12.24
C PHE A 177 -1.14 -7.91 -13.60
N ALA A 178 -0.66 -6.93 -14.36
CA ALA A 178 -0.18 -7.15 -15.72
C ALA A 178 1.25 -7.72 -15.70
N LEU A 179 1.36 -9.00 -16.06
CA LEU A 179 2.62 -9.72 -16.16
C LEU A 179 3.05 -9.85 -17.63
N TYR A 180 4.22 -10.46 -17.87
CA TYR A 180 4.82 -10.50 -19.20
C TYR A 180 3.95 -11.21 -20.25
N ASP A 181 3.30 -12.30 -19.85
CA ASP A 181 2.52 -13.20 -20.71
C ASP A 181 1.01 -13.03 -20.56
N GLY A 182 0.55 -12.13 -19.68
CA GLY A 182 -0.86 -11.87 -19.46
C GLY A 182 -1.20 -11.35 -18.07
N PRO A 183 -2.50 -11.14 -17.79
CA PRO A 183 -2.97 -10.73 -16.47
C PRO A 183 -2.88 -11.88 -15.46
N LEU A 184 -2.37 -11.60 -14.27
CA LEU A 184 -2.52 -12.45 -13.08
C LEU A 184 -3.73 -11.96 -12.28
N SER A 185 -4.88 -12.61 -12.44
CA SER A 185 -6.13 -12.17 -11.81
C SER A 185 -6.21 -12.52 -10.32
N LEU A 186 -7.09 -11.84 -9.59
CA LEU A 186 -7.45 -12.23 -8.22
C LEU A 186 -7.99 -13.67 -8.17
N THR A 187 -8.71 -14.11 -9.20
CA THR A 187 -9.17 -15.51 -9.31
C THR A 187 -7.98 -16.49 -9.39
N ASP A 188 -6.97 -16.17 -10.19
CA ASP A 188 -5.75 -16.98 -10.29
C ASP A 188 -5.00 -17.02 -8.95
N LEU A 189 -4.93 -15.88 -8.26
CA LEU A 189 -4.30 -15.75 -6.95
C LEU A 189 -5.04 -16.55 -5.87
N MET A 190 -6.37 -16.51 -5.83
CA MET A 190 -7.18 -17.31 -4.91
C MET A 190 -7.01 -18.82 -5.13
N ALA A 191 -6.81 -19.25 -6.38
CA ALA A 191 -6.60 -20.66 -6.72
C ALA A 191 -5.20 -21.17 -6.40
N THR A 192 -4.25 -20.28 -6.08
CA THR A 192 -2.82 -20.60 -5.97
C THR A 192 -2.23 -20.29 -4.61
N THR A 193 -2.74 -19.26 -3.93
CA THR A 193 -2.13 -18.75 -2.70
C THR A 193 -2.44 -19.65 -1.51
N ALA A 194 -1.44 -19.94 -0.70
CA ALA A 194 -1.56 -20.82 0.44
C ALA A 194 -1.86 -20.11 1.76
N ASN A 195 -2.15 -20.91 2.79
CA ASN A 195 -2.50 -20.48 4.14
C ASN A 195 -1.44 -19.60 4.84
N ASN A 196 -0.24 -19.47 4.27
CA ASN A 196 0.88 -18.72 4.84
C ASN A 196 1.05 -17.30 4.29
N ALA A 197 0.21 -16.85 3.35
CA ALA A 197 0.22 -15.48 2.87
C ALA A 197 0.06 -14.47 4.01
N GLU A 198 0.94 -13.48 4.10
CA GLU A 198 1.03 -12.57 5.24
C GLU A 198 1.00 -11.12 4.79
N LEU A 199 1.92 -10.70 3.92
CA LEU A 199 2.04 -9.32 3.48
C LEU A 199 2.10 -9.25 1.96
N ALA A 200 1.23 -8.44 1.36
CA ALA A 200 1.35 -8.03 -0.03
C ALA A 200 1.72 -6.54 -0.10
N PHE A 201 2.75 -6.19 -0.86
CA PHE A 201 3.05 -4.82 -1.23
C PHE A 201 2.72 -4.65 -2.71
N LEU A 202 1.70 -3.86 -3.01
CA LEU A 202 1.22 -3.59 -4.35
C LEU A 202 1.73 -2.22 -4.78
N SER A 203 2.91 -2.19 -5.39
CA SER A 203 3.44 -1.02 -6.09
C SER A 203 2.87 -0.97 -7.50
N ALA A 204 1.54 -0.95 -7.58
CA ALA A 204 0.81 -1.01 -8.83
C ALA A 204 -0.08 0.22 -8.98
N CYS A 205 0.19 0.99 -10.04
CA CYS A 205 -0.58 2.16 -10.43
C CYS A 205 -1.61 1.80 -11.51
N GLN A 206 -2.74 2.51 -11.52
CA GLN A 206 -3.49 2.75 -12.75
C GLN A 206 -3.09 4.12 -13.34
N THR A 207 -1.95 4.07 -14.04
CA THR A 207 -1.54 4.90 -15.18
C THR A 207 -1.73 6.43 -15.08
N ALA A 208 -0.63 7.15 -14.88
CA ALA A 208 -0.50 8.54 -15.30
C ALA A 208 -0.74 8.65 -16.81
N VAL A 209 -1.92 9.13 -17.22
CA VAL A 209 -2.23 10.09 -18.31
C VAL A 209 -3.75 9.99 -18.59
N GLY A 210 -4.53 10.92 -18.03
CA GLY A 210 -5.65 11.53 -18.76
C GLY A 210 -7.01 10.83 -18.84
N ASP A 211 -7.48 10.12 -17.81
CA ASP A 211 -8.93 9.88 -17.68
C ASP A 211 -9.43 10.36 -16.31
N GLU A 212 -10.37 11.31 -16.33
CA GLU A 212 -10.99 11.94 -15.16
C GLU A 212 -12.09 11.06 -14.53
N LYS A 213 -12.27 9.83 -15.02
CA LYS A 213 -13.49 9.04 -14.75
C LYS A 213 -13.38 7.93 -13.72
N ILE A 214 -12.19 7.56 -13.23
CA ILE A 214 -12.08 6.39 -12.33
C ILE A 214 -11.07 6.58 -11.18
N PRO A 215 -11.43 7.29 -10.08
CA PRO A 215 -10.63 7.35 -8.86
C PRO A 215 -10.77 6.13 -7.90
N GLU A 216 -11.51 5.07 -8.25
CA GLU A 216 -11.93 3.99 -7.33
C GLU A 216 -11.02 2.74 -7.27
N GLU A 217 -9.78 2.86 -7.73
CA GLU A 217 -9.10 1.78 -8.46
C GLU A 217 -8.03 0.96 -7.71
N SER A 218 -7.89 1.07 -6.39
CA SER A 218 -6.90 0.28 -5.63
C SER A 218 -7.43 -0.35 -4.37
N MET A 219 -8.53 0.19 -3.85
CA MET A 219 -9.23 -0.39 -2.71
C MET A 219 -9.79 -1.78 -3.04
N HIS A 220 -10.24 -2.03 -4.28
CA HIS A 220 -10.76 -3.34 -4.69
C HIS A 220 -9.65 -4.42 -4.81
N LEU A 221 -8.48 -4.09 -5.37
CA LEU A 221 -7.33 -5.00 -5.41
C LEU A 221 -6.82 -5.30 -4.00
N ALA A 222 -6.70 -4.29 -3.12
CA ALA A 222 -6.30 -4.52 -1.74
C ALA A 222 -7.29 -5.43 -0.99
N ALA A 223 -8.59 -5.17 -1.11
CA ALA A 223 -9.63 -6.03 -0.54
C ALA A 223 -9.61 -7.45 -1.14
N GLY A 224 -9.35 -7.57 -2.45
CA GLY A 224 -9.16 -8.83 -3.13
C GLY A 224 -7.96 -9.62 -2.59
N MET A 225 -6.83 -8.98 -2.35
CA MET A 225 -5.65 -9.61 -1.75
C MET A 225 -5.89 -10.07 -0.31
N LEU A 226 -6.68 -9.32 0.48
CA LEU A 226 -7.15 -9.80 1.78
C LEU A 226 -8.06 -11.03 1.64
N ALA A 227 -8.88 -11.10 0.59
CA ALA A 227 -9.72 -12.26 0.30
C ALA A 227 -8.92 -13.48 -0.20
N VAL A 228 -7.83 -13.24 -0.93
CA VAL A 228 -6.83 -14.25 -1.33
C VAL A 228 -6.14 -14.88 -0.11
N GLY A 229 -6.01 -14.13 0.99
CA GLY A 229 -5.49 -14.65 2.26
C GLY A 229 -4.35 -13.85 2.86
N TYR A 230 -3.90 -12.78 2.21
CA TYR A 230 -2.96 -11.84 2.82
C TYR A 230 -3.59 -11.16 4.04
N LYS A 231 -2.77 -10.87 5.05
CA LYS A 231 -3.24 -10.34 6.35
C LYS A 231 -3.03 -8.82 6.43
N GLY A 232 -1.96 -8.35 5.79
CA GLY A 232 -1.68 -6.94 5.54
C GLY A 232 -1.43 -6.70 4.05
N VAL A 233 -1.93 -5.60 3.53
CA VAL A 233 -1.73 -5.19 2.13
C VAL A 233 -1.34 -3.71 2.09
N ILE A 234 -0.19 -3.40 1.53
CA ILE A 234 0.18 -2.03 1.16
C ILE A 234 -0.30 -1.80 -0.27
N ALA A 235 -1.03 -0.71 -0.49
CA ALA A 235 -1.56 -0.32 -1.79
C ALA A 235 -1.55 1.20 -1.93
N THR A 236 -1.95 1.71 -3.09
CA THR A 236 -1.96 3.15 -3.40
C THR A 236 -3.34 3.61 -3.84
N MET A 237 -4.01 4.52 -3.11
CA MET A 237 -5.36 5.04 -3.41
C MET A 237 -5.53 5.58 -4.83
N TRP A 238 -4.46 6.18 -5.38
CA TRP A 238 -4.38 6.61 -6.78
C TRP A 238 -2.96 6.39 -7.30
N SER A 239 -2.74 6.73 -8.57
CA SER A 239 -1.45 6.59 -9.23
C SER A 239 -0.32 7.36 -8.53
N ILE A 240 0.76 6.65 -8.23
CA ILE A 240 2.01 7.23 -7.77
C ILE A 240 2.95 7.48 -8.94
N ARG A 241 3.92 8.35 -8.73
CA ARG A 241 4.99 8.53 -9.70
C ARG A 241 5.98 7.38 -9.61
N ASP A 242 6.44 6.94 -10.76
CA ASP A 242 7.43 5.86 -10.92
C ASP A 242 8.77 6.18 -10.21
N ASP A 243 9.06 7.47 -9.98
CA ASP A 243 10.25 7.93 -9.24
C ASP A 243 10.08 7.96 -7.70
N ASP A 244 8.84 7.97 -7.19
CA ASP A 244 8.55 7.99 -5.75
C ASP A 244 8.58 6.60 -5.12
N ALA A 245 8.11 5.60 -5.87
CA ALA A 245 7.94 4.22 -5.39
C ALA A 245 9.26 3.60 -4.85
N PRO A 246 10.42 3.74 -5.53
CA PRO A 246 11.68 3.17 -5.03
C PRO A 246 12.12 3.73 -3.68
N LEU A 247 11.79 4.99 -3.36
CA LEU A 247 12.10 5.60 -2.07
C LEU A 247 11.21 5.02 -0.96
N VAL A 248 9.90 4.93 -1.22
CA VAL A 248 8.93 4.41 -0.23
C VAL A 248 9.17 2.94 0.06
N VAL A 249 9.40 2.13 -0.97
CA VAL A 249 9.64 0.68 -0.82
C VAL A 249 10.91 0.42 -0.02
N GLU A 250 12.01 1.11 -0.34
CA GLU A 250 13.25 0.97 0.41
C GLU A 250 13.07 1.35 1.88
N ALA A 251 12.42 2.49 2.15
CA ALA A 251 12.15 2.96 3.51
C ALA A 251 11.23 2.00 4.28
N TYR A 252 10.16 1.53 3.62
CA TYR A 252 9.18 0.61 4.18
C TYR A 252 9.83 -0.70 4.63
N TYR A 253 10.55 -1.38 3.74
CA TYR A 253 11.14 -2.69 4.08
C TYR A 253 12.27 -2.55 5.10
N LYS A 254 13.10 -1.49 5.04
CA LYS A 254 14.11 -1.24 6.08
C LYS A 254 13.46 -1.07 7.45
N LYS A 255 12.39 -0.27 7.54
CA LYS A 255 11.68 -0.03 8.80
C LYS A 255 10.99 -1.29 9.30
N LEU A 256 10.26 -2.01 8.44
CA LEU A 256 9.53 -3.22 8.79
C LEU A 256 10.46 -4.30 9.33
N LEU A 257 11.57 -4.57 8.63
CA LEU A 257 12.54 -5.56 9.06
C LEU A 257 13.23 -5.15 10.36
N GLY A 258 13.54 -3.86 10.53
CA GLY A 258 14.07 -3.32 11.79
C GLY A 258 13.11 -3.53 12.97
N LEU A 259 11.82 -3.24 12.80
CA LEU A 259 10.77 -3.45 13.80
C LEU A 259 10.60 -4.93 14.16
N ARG A 260 10.72 -5.83 13.19
CA ARG A 260 10.62 -7.28 13.44
C ARG A 260 11.87 -7.83 14.11
N ALA A 261 13.04 -7.31 13.78
CA ALA A 261 14.31 -7.70 14.38
C ALA A 261 14.50 -7.19 15.81
N SER A 262 13.89 -6.05 16.17
CA SER A 262 14.00 -5.47 17.52
C SER A 262 13.28 -6.30 18.59
N GLY A 263 12.33 -7.15 18.20
CA GLY A 263 11.49 -7.91 19.13
C GLY A 263 10.55 -7.05 19.97
N THR A 264 10.33 -5.78 19.58
CA THR A 264 9.50 -4.83 20.31
C THR A 264 8.02 -4.89 19.94
N LEU A 265 7.67 -5.63 18.88
CA LEU A 265 6.29 -5.79 18.43
C LEU A 265 5.50 -6.63 19.43
N GLY A 266 4.34 -6.13 19.82
CA GLY A 266 3.39 -6.82 20.67
C GLY A 266 2.76 -8.04 19.99
N LYS A 267 2.03 -8.84 20.78
CA LYS A 267 1.31 -10.00 20.25
C LYS A 267 0.24 -9.54 19.25
N GLY A 268 0.35 -9.99 18.01
CA GLY A 268 -0.58 -9.62 16.94
C GLY A 268 -0.17 -8.38 16.15
N GLU A 269 0.94 -7.72 16.51
CA GLU A 269 1.47 -6.58 15.77
C GLU A 269 2.45 -7.05 14.69
N THR A 270 2.20 -6.66 13.44
CA THR A 270 3.04 -7.03 12.29
C THR A 270 4.16 -6.02 12.02
N GLY A 271 3.99 -4.78 12.52
CA GLY A 271 4.82 -3.62 12.21
C GLY A 271 4.55 -2.98 10.84
N ALA A 272 3.65 -3.55 10.03
CA ALA A 272 3.41 -3.10 8.64
C ALA A 272 2.88 -1.67 8.57
N ALA A 273 1.85 -1.34 9.35
CA ALA A 273 1.27 0.00 9.38
C ALA A 273 2.30 1.07 9.83
N TYR A 274 3.09 0.76 10.85
CA TYR A 274 4.15 1.65 11.36
C TYR A 274 5.28 1.85 10.34
N ALA A 275 5.64 0.79 9.60
CA ALA A 275 6.62 0.88 8.53
C ALA A 275 6.14 1.77 7.39
N LEU A 276 4.86 1.69 7.01
CA LEU A 276 4.29 2.56 5.98
C LEU A 276 4.22 4.01 6.43
N HIS A 277 3.84 4.24 7.69
CA HIS A 277 3.79 5.58 8.26
C HIS A 277 5.15 6.28 8.22
N ASP A 278 6.22 5.56 8.57
CA ASP A 278 7.60 6.06 8.50
C ASP A 278 8.06 6.31 7.05
N ALA A 279 7.76 5.37 6.14
CA ALA A 279 8.13 5.48 4.73
C ALA A 279 7.44 6.67 4.02
N THR A 280 6.14 6.87 4.29
CA THR A 280 5.37 8.00 3.74
C THR A 280 5.76 9.33 4.37
N LYS A 281 6.16 9.34 5.66
CA LYS A 281 6.80 10.51 6.29
C LYS A 281 8.07 10.89 5.55
N ARG A 282 8.95 9.93 5.27
CA ARG A 282 10.20 10.20 4.54
C ARG A 282 9.94 10.76 3.14
N LEU A 283 8.99 10.19 2.40
CA LEU A 283 8.61 10.74 1.10
C LEU A 283 8.06 12.16 1.25
N ARG A 284 7.17 12.41 2.21
CA ARG A 284 6.61 13.74 2.49
C ARG A 284 7.67 14.78 2.84
N GLU A 285 8.72 14.40 3.55
CA GLU A 285 9.88 15.27 3.85
C GLU A 285 10.71 15.56 2.59
N GLU A 286 10.86 14.59 1.69
CA GLU A 286 11.58 14.74 0.41
C GLU A 286 10.84 15.66 -0.57
N VAL A 287 9.53 15.46 -0.71
CA VAL A 287 8.73 16.13 -1.75
C VAL A 287 8.02 17.40 -1.25
N GLY A 288 7.83 17.52 0.06
CA GLY A 288 7.09 18.61 0.71
C GLY A 288 5.66 18.22 1.09
N GLU A 289 5.19 18.75 2.23
CA GLU A 289 3.85 18.43 2.79
C GLU A 289 2.71 18.68 1.81
N LYS A 290 2.81 19.74 0.99
CA LYS A 290 1.76 20.14 0.04
C LYS A 290 1.65 19.23 -1.19
N GLU A 291 2.62 18.35 -1.43
CA GLU A 291 2.62 17.42 -2.56
C GLU A 291 1.77 16.16 -2.27
N PHE A 292 0.52 16.35 -1.86
CA PHE A 292 -0.40 15.27 -1.45
C PHE A 292 -0.51 14.15 -2.47
N ALA A 293 -0.56 14.51 -3.76
CA ALA A 293 -0.66 13.56 -4.85
C ALA A 293 0.48 12.53 -4.86
N ARG A 294 1.63 12.87 -4.29
CA ARG A 294 2.83 12.01 -4.25
C ARG A 294 2.86 11.11 -3.03
N TRP A 295 2.61 11.64 -1.83
CA TRP A 295 2.85 10.90 -0.57
C TRP A 295 1.58 10.34 0.09
N ALA A 296 0.41 10.95 -0.11
CA ALA A 296 -0.85 10.50 0.47
C ALA A 296 -1.56 9.31 -0.22
N PRO A 297 -1.20 8.80 -1.41
CA PRO A 297 -1.88 7.61 -1.94
C PRO A 297 -1.55 6.34 -1.14
N PHE A 298 -0.38 6.24 -0.51
CA PHE A 298 0.05 5.00 0.13
C PHE A 298 -0.80 4.67 1.37
N VAL A 299 -1.44 3.50 1.35
CA VAL A 299 -2.33 3.03 2.41
C VAL A 299 -2.03 1.59 2.77
N HIS A 300 -2.25 1.26 4.04
CA HIS A 300 -2.17 -0.10 4.55
C HIS A 300 -3.58 -0.63 4.84
N PHE A 301 -3.92 -1.81 4.35
CA PHE A 301 -5.15 -2.53 4.64
C PHE A 301 -4.85 -3.77 5.51
N GLY A 302 -5.70 -4.02 6.50
CA GLY A 302 -5.54 -5.17 7.41
C GLY A 302 -4.63 -4.88 8.61
N VAL A 303 -3.90 -5.90 9.06
CA VAL A 303 -3.12 -5.92 10.32
C VAL A 303 -1.63 -6.08 10.10
#